data_AF-A0A1V4XNL4-F1
#
_entry.id   AF-A0A1V4XNL4-F1
#
_cell.length_a   1.000
_cell.length_b   1.000
_cell.length_c   1.000
_cell.angle_alpha   90.00
_cell.angle_beta   90.00
_cell.angle_gamma   90.00
#
_symmetry.space_group_name_H-M   'P 1'
#
loop_
_entity.id
_entity.type
_entity.pdbx_description
1 polymer ?
#
loop_
_entity_poly.entity_id
_entity_poly.type
_entity_poly.pdbx_seq_one_letter_code
_entity_poly.pdbx_strand_id
1 'polypeptide(L)'
;MKYEILKLQERIEIGIEAGESHFREFKSAFDRDSDGKTSPRDFKAICRDIADALVAFANADGGEVYLGVEDDGTVSGIPHKPDLISGMKDSYGKYIHQDTPIPGSSVG
;
A
#
# COMPACT_ATOMS: atom_id res chain seq x y z
N MET A 1 10.05 16.14 15.03
CA MET A 1 9.85 14.67 14.94
C MET A 1 8.46 14.23 15.41
N LYS A 2 7.98 14.58 16.62
CA LYS A 2 6.62 14.22 17.09
C LYS A 2 5.48 14.83 16.24
N TYR A 3 5.62 16.09 15.82
CA TYR A 3 4.64 16.79 14.98
C TYR A 3 4.48 16.20 13.56
N GLU A 4 5.56 15.67 12.97
CA GLU A 4 5.52 15.07 11.64
C GLU A 4 4.73 13.74 11.66
N ILE A 5 4.86 12.97 12.74
CA ILE A 5 4.11 11.71 12.92
C ILE A 5 2.61 12.02 13.07
N LEU A 6 2.23 13.01 13.87
CA LEU A 6 0.82 13.38 14.02
C LEU A 6 0.19 13.82 12.70
N LYS A 7 0.89 14.66 11.92
CA LYS A 7 0.41 15.10 10.60
C LYS A 7 0.24 13.94 9.63
N LEU A 8 1.14 12.94 9.69
CA LEU A 8 1.04 11.76 8.84
C LEU A 8 -0.16 10.88 9.23
N GLN A 9 -0.39 10.67 10.52
CA GLN A 9 -1.55 9.92 11.00
C GLN A 9 -2.86 10.60 10.58
N GLU A 10 -2.96 11.91 10.79
CA GLU A 10 -4.13 12.69 10.40
C GLU A 10 -4.39 12.64 8.89
N ARG A 11 -3.32 12.73 8.07
CA ARG A 11 -3.44 12.56 6.62
C ARG A 11 -3.94 11.16 6.23
N ILE A 12 -3.47 10.11 6.89
CA ILE A 12 -3.91 8.73 6.63
C ILE A 12 -5.39 8.57 7.00
N GLU A 13 -5.80 9.06 8.17
CA GLU A 13 -7.20 9.01 8.62
C GLU A 13 -8.13 9.74 7.64
N ILE A 14 -7.77 10.97 7.24
CA ILE A 14 -8.52 11.74 6.24
C ILE A 14 -8.55 11.00 4.90
N GLY A 15 -7.44 10.38 4.49
CA GLY A 15 -7.35 9.63 3.25
C GLY A 15 -8.27 8.41 3.23
N ILE A 16 -8.36 7.68 4.35
CA ILE A 16 -9.26 6.54 4.52
C ILE A 16 -10.72 7.01 4.49
N GLU A 17 -11.05 8.08 5.22
CA GLU A 17 -12.41 8.64 5.26
C GLU A 17 -12.86 9.15 3.88
N ALA A 18 -11.94 9.73 3.11
CA ALA A 18 -12.21 10.18 1.75
C ALA A 18 -12.40 9.03 0.74
N GLY A 19 -12.00 7.80 1.08
CA GLY A 19 -12.18 6.61 0.25
C GLY A 19 -11.24 6.50 -0.95
N GLU A 20 -11.37 5.38 -1.68
CA GLU A 20 -10.61 5.11 -2.91
C GLU A 20 -10.89 6.14 -4.00
N SER A 21 -9.87 6.41 -4.82
CA SER A 21 -9.94 7.34 -5.94
C SER A 21 -8.90 7.01 -7.01
N HIS A 22 -8.87 7.78 -8.09
CA HIS A 22 -7.87 7.60 -9.17
C HIS A 22 -6.41 7.80 -8.73
N PHE A 23 -6.16 8.39 -7.55
CA PHE A 23 -4.83 8.55 -6.95
C PHE A 23 -4.74 7.87 -5.57
N ARG A 24 -5.77 7.12 -5.15
CA ARG A 24 -5.83 6.47 -3.84
C ARG A 24 -6.35 5.05 -3.97
N GLU A 25 -5.47 4.08 -3.76
CA GLU A 25 -5.79 2.66 -3.82
C GLU A 25 -5.81 2.06 -2.41
N PHE A 26 -6.86 1.31 -2.05
CA PHE A 26 -6.86 0.47 -0.86
C PHE A 26 -6.51 -0.96 -1.24
N LYS A 27 -5.71 -1.62 -0.40
CA LYS A 27 -5.39 -3.04 -0.56
C LYS A 27 -5.51 -3.79 0.74
N SER A 28 -6.36 -4.81 0.73
CA SER A 28 -6.44 -5.77 1.83
C SER A 28 -5.19 -6.65 1.89
N ALA A 29 -4.76 -6.94 3.11
CA ALA A 29 -3.74 -7.94 3.40
C ALA A 29 -4.34 -9.33 3.69
N PHE A 30 -5.66 -9.49 3.50
CA PHE A 30 -6.40 -10.72 3.73
C PHE A 30 -7.03 -11.23 2.43
N ASP A 31 -7.00 -12.54 2.25
CA ASP A 31 -7.89 -13.24 1.32
C ASP A 31 -9.16 -13.66 2.07
N ARG A 32 -10.30 -13.65 1.37
CA ARG A 32 -11.58 -14.15 1.88
C ARG A 32 -12.01 -15.35 1.04
N ASP A 33 -12.38 -16.43 1.70
CA ASP A 33 -13.00 -17.57 1.02
C ASP A 33 -14.51 -17.36 0.79
N SER A 34 -15.15 -18.33 0.16
CA SER A 34 -16.59 -18.34 -0.13
C SER A 34 -17.48 -18.25 1.11
N ASP A 35 -16.94 -18.62 2.27
CA ASP A 35 -17.64 -18.63 3.55
C ASP A 35 -17.32 -17.38 4.39
N GLY A 36 -16.57 -16.43 3.82
CA GLY A 36 -16.20 -15.16 4.46
C GLY A 36 -15.06 -15.28 5.47
N LYS A 37 -14.37 -16.43 5.53
CA LYS A 37 -13.24 -16.62 6.44
C LYS A 37 -12.01 -15.91 5.87
N THR A 38 -11.34 -15.14 6.72
CA THR A 38 -10.14 -14.39 6.38
C THR A 38 -8.88 -15.21 6.60
N SER A 39 -7.95 -15.19 5.64
CA SER A 39 -6.59 -15.71 5.78
C SER A 39 -5.56 -14.68 5.32
N PRO A 40 -4.33 -14.68 5.85
CA PRO A 40 -3.26 -13.82 5.34
C PRO A 40 -3.06 -14.05 3.84
N ARG A 41 -3.12 -12.96 3.08
CA ARG A 41 -2.89 -13.00 1.64
C ARG A 41 -1.43 -13.29 1.32
N ASP A 42 -1.15 -13.90 0.17
CA ASP A 42 0.23 -14.21 -0.19
C ASP A 42 1.10 -12.94 -0.30
N PHE A 43 2.28 -12.97 0.31
CA PHE A 43 3.20 -11.83 0.36
C PHE A 43 3.62 -11.35 -1.04
N LYS A 44 3.88 -12.28 -1.98
CA LYS A 44 4.30 -11.90 -3.34
C LYS A 44 3.14 -11.33 -4.12
N ALA A 45 1.93 -11.84 -3.93
CA ALA A 45 0.72 -11.26 -4.51
C ALA A 45 0.52 -9.81 -4.04
N ILE A 46 0.63 -9.56 -2.73
CA ILE A 46 0.57 -8.20 -2.17
C ILE A 46 1.65 -7.29 -2.79
N CYS A 47 2.90 -7.74 -2.85
CA CYS A 47 3.99 -6.93 -3.42
C CYS A 47 3.76 -6.60 -4.90
N ARG A 48 3.18 -7.55 -5.66
CA ARG A 48 2.84 -7.33 -7.06
C ARG A 48 1.75 -6.27 -7.20
N ASP A 49 0.67 -6.38 -6.43
CA ASP A 49 -0.42 -5.39 -6.45
C ASP A 49 0.07 -3.98 -6.11
N ILE A 50 0.95 -3.87 -5.10
CA ILE A 50 1.59 -2.60 -4.73
C ILE A 50 2.42 -2.06 -5.91
N ALA A 51 3.25 -2.90 -6.53
CA ALA A 51 4.07 -2.48 -7.66
C ALA A 51 3.22 -2.04 -8.86
N ASP A 52 2.17 -2.79 -9.20
CA ASP A 52 1.27 -2.47 -10.31
C ASP A 52 0.54 -1.13 -10.07
N ALA A 53 0.05 -0.89 -8.85
CA ALA A 53 -0.56 0.39 -8.47
C ALA A 53 0.43 1.56 -8.54
N LEU A 54 1.66 1.37 -8.01
CA LEU A 54 2.70 2.40 -8.05
C LEU A 54 3.15 2.72 -9.48
N VAL A 55 3.25 1.72 -10.36
CA VAL A 55 3.55 1.94 -11.78
C VAL A 55 2.42 2.73 -12.45
N ALA A 56 1.17 2.42 -12.16
CA ALA A 56 0.03 3.17 -12.69
C ALA A 56 0.07 4.65 -12.22
N PHE A 57 0.31 4.88 -10.94
CA PHE A 57 0.42 6.23 -10.37
C PHE A 57 1.60 7.02 -10.90
N ALA A 58 2.76 6.39 -11.09
CA ALA A 58 3.95 7.05 -11.63
C ALA A 58 3.79 7.50 -13.09
N ASN A 59 2.94 6.82 -13.86
CA ASN A 59 2.60 7.20 -15.24
C ASN A 59 1.44 8.22 -15.32
N ALA A 60 0.82 8.54 -14.18
CA ALA A 60 -0.28 9.51 -14.07
C ALA A 60 0.17 10.71 -13.21
N ASP A 61 -0.72 11.28 -12.42
CA ASP A 61 -0.47 12.42 -11.53
C ASP A 61 0.09 12.02 -10.14
N GLY A 62 0.65 10.81 -10.01
CA GLY A 62 1.04 10.23 -8.73
C GLY A 62 -0.14 9.64 -7.96
N GLY A 63 0.14 9.17 -6.74
CA GLY A 63 -0.88 8.55 -5.90
C GLY A 63 -0.33 7.94 -4.61
N GLU A 64 -1.23 7.36 -3.84
CA GLU A 64 -0.98 6.73 -2.56
C GLU A 64 -1.69 5.37 -2.48
N VAL A 65 -0.98 4.38 -1.92
CA VAL A 65 -1.49 3.03 -1.69
C VAL A 65 -1.58 2.80 -0.19
N TYR A 66 -2.76 2.42 0.29
CA TYR A 66 -2.99 2.06 1.70
C TYR A 66 -3.11 0.54 1.83
N LEU A 67 -2.11 -0.09 2.45
CA LEU A 67 -2.09 -1.53 2.69
C LEU A 67 -2.67 -1.88 4.07
N GLY A 68 -3.53 -2.90 4.11
CA GLY A 68 -4.28 -3.29 5.31
C GLY A 68 -5.55 -2.47 5.52
N VAL A 69 -6.07 -1.89 4.43
CA VAL A 69 -7.36 -1.21 4.38
C VAL A 69 -8.22 -1.98 3.38
N GLU A 70 -9.44 -2.27 3.79
CA GLU A 70 -10.45 -2.92 2.95
C GLU A 70 -11.09 -1.92 1.98
N ASP A 71 -11.72 -2.42 0.91
CA ASP A 71 -12.36 -1.57 -0.11
C ASP A 71 -13.45 -0.65 0.48
N ASP A 72 -14.04 -1.00 1.62
CA ASP A 72 -15.02 -0.19 2.35
C ASP A 72 -14.39 0.86 3.30
N GLY A 73 -13.06 0.97 3.32
CA GLY A 73 -12.30 1.86 4.21
C GLY A 73 -12.02 1.27 5.60
N THR A 74 -12.45 0.04 5.89
CA THR A 74 -12.17 -0.61 7.17
C THR A 74 -10.69 -0.93 7.29
N VAL A 75 -10.03 -0.46 8.36
CA VAL A 75 -8.64 -0.81 8.66
C VAL A 75 -8.57 -2.22 9.25
N SER A 76 -8.20 -3.21 8.44
CA SER A 76 -8.04 -4.62 8.85
C SER A 76 -6.62 -4.94 9.33
N GLY A 77 -5.65 -4.12 8.94
CA GLY A 77 -4.24 -4.30 9.28
C GLY A 77 -3.52 -5.34 8.43
N ILE A 78 -2.32 -5.73 8.86
CA ILE A 78 -1.45 -6.65 8.11
C ILE A 78 -1.10 -7.83 9.03
N PRO A 79 -1.58 -9.05 8.74
CA PRO A 79 -1.36 -10.23 9.59
C PRO A 79 0.04 -10.87 9.41
N HIS A 80 0.91 -10.26 8.61
CA HIS A 80 2.24 -10.78 8.28
C HIS A 80 3.28 -10.45 9.36
N LYS A 81 4.36 -11.23 9.38
CA LYS A 81 5.49 -10.98 10.27
C LYS A 81 6.15 -9.63 9.96
N PRO A 82 6.75 -8.93 10.96
CA PRO A 82 7.42 -7.65 10.76
C PRO A 82 8.45 -7.64 9.62
N ASP A 83 9.20 -8.73 9.43
CA ASP A 83 10.19 -8.83 8.33
C ASP A 83 9.53 -8.79 6.95
N LEU A 84 8.36 -9.41 6.81
CA LEU A 84 7.57 -9.36 5.58
C LEU A 84 6.95 -7.97 5.39
N ILE A 85 6.50 -7.32 6.47
CA ILE A 85 6.01 -5.94 6.40
C ILE A 85 7.13 -5.00 5.92
N SER A 86 8.37 -5.19 6.39
CA SER A 86 9.53 -4.46 5.88
C SER A 86 9.77 -4.76 4.40
N GLY A 87 9.68 -6.03 3.99
CA GLY A 87 9.78 -6.41 2.57
C GLY A 87 8.71 -5.77 1.68
N MET A 88 7.48 -5.61 2.19
CA MET A 88 6.40 -4.90 1.48
C MET A 88 6.72 -3.41 1.37
N LYS A 89 7.27 -2.80 2.43
CA LYS A 89 7.72 -1.40 2.38
C LYS A 89 8.85 -1.21 1.36
N ASP A 90 9.80 -2.13 1.27
CA ASP A 90 10.94 -2.03 0.35
C ASP A 90 10.61 -2.49 -1.08
N SER A 91 9.38 -2.94 -1.33
CA SER A 91 8.98 -3.56 -2.60
C SER A 91 9.05 -2.60 -3.79
N TYR A 92 8.79 -1.30 -3.57
CA TYR A 92 8.87 -0.28 -4.62
C TYR A 92 10.29 -0.10 -5.19
N GLY A 93 11.34 -0.44 -4.42
CA GLY A 93 12.72 -0.38 -4.90
C GLY A 93 13.20 -1.65 -5.62
N LYS A 94 12.47 -2.77 -5.51
CA LYS A 94 12.88 -4.08 -6.06
C LYS A 94 12.03 -4.57 -7.23
N TYR A 95 10.76 -4.18 -7.30
CA TYR A 95 9.80 -4.71 -8.27
C TYR A 95 9.34 -3.68 -9.30
N ILE A 96 9.86 -2.46 -9.23
CA ILE A 96 9.54 -1.38 -10.16
C ILE A 96 10.74 -1.18 -11.09
N HIS A 97 10.46 -0.99 -12.38
CA HIS A 97 11.49 -0.69 -13.36
C HIS A 97 12.25 0.58 -12.95
N GLN A 98 13.58 0.58 -13.12
CA GLN A 98 14.45 1.68 -12.66
C GLN A 98 14.07 3.04 -13.27
N ASP A 99 13.53 3.02 -14.48
CA ASP A 99 13.12 4.21 -15.23
C ASP A 99 11.76 4.80 -14.79
N THR A 100 11.05 4.16 -13.85
CA THR A 100 9.78 4.70 -13.35
C THR A 100 10.06 5.87 -12.41
N PRO A 101 9.52 7.07 -12.66
CA PRO A 101 9.84 8.29 -11.90
C PRO A 101 9.14 8.32 -10.55
N ILE A 102 9.53 7.43 -9.64
CA ILE A 102 9.03 7.36 -8.26
C ILE A 102 10.03 8.07 -7.35
N PRO A 103 9.58 8.92 -6.40
CA PRO A 103 10.47 9.51 -5.41
C PRO A 103 11.22 8.41 -4.65
N GLY A 104 12.55 8.33 -4.83
CA GLY A 104 13.40 7.30 -4.21
C GLY A 104 14.09 6.34 -5.19
N SER A 105 13.74 6.33 -6.49
CA SER A 105 14.49 5.53 -7.51
C SER A 105 15.89 6.12 -7.84
N SER A 106 16.17 7.32 -7.35
CA SER A 106 17.51 7.94 -7.41
C SER A 106 18.25 7.76 -6.08
N VAL A 107 18.70 6.53 -5.82
CA VAL A 107 19.81 6.31 -4.89
C VAL A 107 20.88 5.48 -5.59
N GLY A 108 21.84 6.18 -6.22
CA GLY A 108 23.17 5.67 -6.58
C GLY A 108 23.27 4.90 -7.87
#